data_AF-A0A093YM51-F1
#
_entry.id   AF-A0A093YM51-F1
#
_cell.length_a   1.000
_cell.length_b   1.000
_cell.length_c   1.000
_cell.angle_alpha   90.00
_cell.angle_beta   90.00
_cell.angle_gamma   90.00
#
_symmetry.space_group_name_H-M   'P 1'
#
loop_
_entity.id
_entity.type
_entity.pdbx_description
1 polymer ?
#
loop_
_entity_poly.entity_id
_entity_poly.type
_entity_poly.pdbx_seq_one_letter_code
_entity_poly.pdbx_strand_id
1 'polypeptide(L)' 'METMATPPSTPFTSSASPAYKHIWLITGPAGTGKSTVASYLASTLQLPYLEGDD' A
#
# COMPACT_ATOMS: atom_id res chain seq x y z
N MET A 1 -26.69 23.53 -42.40
CA MET A 1 -25.75 22.41 -42.58
C MET A 1 -25.11 22.20 -41.21
N GLU A 2 -25.79 21.47 -40.32
CA GLU A 2 -25.37 21.35 -38.91
C GLU A 2 -24.40 20.17 -38.79
N THR A 3 -23.15 20.46 -38.43
CA THR A 3 -22.12 19.45 -38.23
C THR A 3 -22.37 18.75 -36.91
N MET A 4 -22.72 17.47 -36.99
CA MET A 4 -22.82 16.54 -35.86
C MET A 4 -21.44 16.42 -35.19
N ALA A 5 -21.29 16.96 -33.98
CA ALA A 5 -20.10 16.76 -33.17
C ALA A 5 -20.24 15.46 -32.38
N THR A 6 -19.45 14.44 -32.73
CA THR A 6 -19.35 13.18 -32.00
C THR A 6 -18.77 13.46 -30.60
N PRO A 7 -19.38 12.96 -29.50
CA PRO A 7 -18.79 13.12 -28.17
C PRO A 7 -17.47 12.32 -28.09
N PRO A 8 -16.42 12.84 -27.42
CA PRO A 8 -15.24 12.04 -27.13
C PRO A 8 -15.63 10.96 -26.12
N SER A 9 -15.61 9.70 -26.53
CA SER A 9 -15.63 8.56 -25.62
C SER A 9 -14.28 8.47 -24.94
N THR A 10 -14.10 9.20 -23.84
CA THR A 10 -12.96 8.98 -22.93
C THR A 10 -13.01 7.54 -22.42
N PRO A 11 -11.99 6.71 -22.72
CA PRO A 11 -12.00 5.30 -22.37
C PRO A 11 -11.96 5.12 -20.85
N PHE A 12 -12.93 4.34 -20.36
CA PHE A 12 -12.99 3.62 -19.09
C PHE A 12 -12.12 4.16 -17.95
N THR A 13 -12.78 4.80 -16.98
CA THR A 13 -12.34 4.76 -15.58
C THR A 13 -12.06 3.31 -15.24
N SER A 14 -10.77 2.96 -15.11
CA SER A 14 -10.38 1.77 -14.39
C SER A 14 -10.90 1.98 -12.97
N SER A 15 -12.02 1.33 -12.65
CA SER A 15 -12.42 1.13 -11.26
C SER A 15 -11.35 0.23 -10.65
N ALA A 16 -10.19 0.82 -10.33
CA ALA A 16 -9.19 0.18 -9.53
C ALA A 16 -9.93 -0.26 -8.26
N SER A 17 -10.13 -1.57 -8.13
CA SER A 17 -10.55 -2.19 -6.88
C SER A 17 -9.82 -1.48 -5.74
N PRO A 18 -10.50 -1.08 -4.65
CA PRO A 18 -9.86 -0.30 -3.60
C PRO A 18 -8.58 -1.01 -3.19
N ALA A 19 -7.43 -0.40 -3.49
CA ALA A 19 -6.14 -0.94 -3.13
C ALA A 19 -6.04 -0.86 -1.60
N TYR A 20 -6.33 -1.98 -0.93
CA TYR A 20 -6.28 -2.04 0.53
C TYR A 20 -4.85 -1.78 0.99
N LYS A 21 -4.68 -0.82 1.89
CA LYS A 21 -3.42 -0.56 2.57
C LYS A 21 -3.41 -1.33 3.87
N HIS A 22 -2.36 -2.13 4.10
CA HIS A 22 -2.20 -2.90 5.33
C HIS A 22 -1.10 -2.27 6.20
N ILE A 23 -1.39 -2.15 7.50
CA ILE A 23 -0.40 -1.78 8.51
C ILE A 23 -0.16 -3.01 9.37
N TRP A 24 1.10 -3.37 9.55
CA TRP A 24 1.50 -4.48 10.41
C TRP A 24 2.12 -3.94 11.69
N LEU A 25 1.58 -4.36 12.83
CA LEU A 25 2.09 -3.99 14.15
C LEU A 25 2.80 -5.20 14.77
N ILE A 26 4.10 -5.06 14.98
CA ILE A 26 4.92 -6.07 15.65
C ILE A 26 5.04 -5.63 17.11
N THR A 27 4.43 -6.38 18.03
CA THR A 27 4.33 -6.01 19.46
C THR A 27 4.72 -7.18 20.38
N GLY A 28 5.01 -6.86 21.64
CA GLY A 28 5.46 -7.79 22.66
C GLY A 28 6.28 -7.12 23.79
N PRO A 29 6.58 -7.84 24.87
CA PRO A 29 7.43 -7.36 25.96
C PRO A 29 8.84 -6.92 25.51
N ALA A 30 9.59 -6.25 26.38
CA ALA A 30 11.00 -5.96 26.12
C ALA A 30 11.81 -7.26 25.99
N GLY A 31 12.79 -7.28 25.08
CA GLY A 31 13.69 -8.44 24.90
C GLY A 31 13.13 -9.62 24.10
N THR A 32 11.89 -9.58 23.61
CA THR A 32 11.30 -10.70 22.82
C THR A 32 11.69 -10.71 21.34
N GLY A 33 12.61 -9.84 20.90
CA GLY A 33 13.11 -9.82 19.52
C GLY A 33 12.20 -9.14 18.49
N LYS A 34 11.32 -8.22 18.92
CA LYS A 34 10.39 -7.48 18.03
C LYS A 34 11.10 -6.82 16.84
N SER A 35 12.10 -5.99 17.10
CA SER A 35 12.86 -5.29 16.06
C SER A 35 13.60 -6.28 15.15
N THR A 36 14.10 -7.40 15.69
CA THR A 36 14.72 -8.48 14.90
C THR A 36 13.74 -9.10 13.91
N VAL A 37 12.54 -9.47 14.37
CA VAL A 37 11.51 -10.07 13.50
C VAL A 37 10.99 -9.04 12.51
N ALA A 38 10.70 -7.81 12.94
CA ALA A 38 10.21 -6.74 12.07
C ALA A 38 11.20 -6.39 10.95
N SER A 39 12.48 -6.24 11.30
CA SER A 39 13.56 -5.99 10.33
C SER A 39 13.73 -7.14 9.33
N TYR A 40 13.64 -8.39 9.82
CA TYR A 40 13.68 -9.57 8.97
C TYR A 40 12.49 -9.62 7.99
N LEU A 41 11.28 -9.36 8.48
CA LEU A 41 10.06 -9.34 7.68
C LEU A 41 10.11 -8.26 6.60
N ALA A 42 10.53 -7.04 6.97
CA ALA A 42 10.67 -5.91 6.07
C ALA A 42 11.69 -6.19 4.96
N SER A 43 12.83 -6.78 5.31
CA SER A 43 13.87 -7.15 4.35
C SER A 43 13.41 -8.25 3.41
N THR A 44 12.73 -9.28 3.94
CA THR A 44 12.26 -10.45 3.17
C THR A 44 11.13 -10.08 2.21
N LEU A 45 10.21 -9.22 2.65
CA LEU A 45 9.03 -8.82 1.88
C LEU A 45 9.20 -7.50 1.14
N GLN A 46 10.36 -6.87 1.27
CA GLN A 46 10.69 -5.56 0.66
C GLN A 46 9.64 -4.50 1.03
N LEU A 47 9.19 -4.53 2.29
CA LEU A 47 8.18 -3.62 2.83
C LEU A 47 8.84 -2.42 3.53
N PRO A 48 8.19 -1.24 3.50
CA PRO A 48 8.57 -0.14 4.36
C PRO A 48 8.53 -0.55 5.84
N TYR A 49 9.61 -0.26 6.57
CA TYR A 49 9.70 -0.48 8.00
C TYR A 49 9.76 0.85 8.73
N LEU A 50 8.99 0.96 9.81
CA LEU A 50 8.99 2.10 10.72
C LEU A 50 9.20 1.55 12.14
N GLU A 51 10.27 1.98 12.79
CA GLU A 51 10.52 1.66 14.19
C GLU A 51 9.77 2.66 15.09
N GLY A 52 9.25 2.19 16.22
CA GLY A 52 8.26 2.92 17.01
C GLY A 52 8.82 3.67 18.23
N ASP A 53 10.10 3.50 18.52
CA ASP A 53 10.82 4.08 19.65
C ASP A 53 11.83 5.18 19.26
N ASP A 54 12.07 5.39 17.97
CA ASP A 54 12.87 6.50 17.39
C ASP A 54 12.02 7.72 16.97
#